data_AF-A0A956BZ79-F1
#
_entry.id   AF-A0A956BZ79-F1
#
_cell.length_a   1.000
_cell.length_b   1.000
_cell.length_c   1.000
_cell.angle_alpha   90.00
_cell.angle_beta   90.00
_cell.angle_gamma   90.00
#
_symmetry.space_group_name_H-M   'P 1'
#
loop_
_entity.id
_entity.type
_entity.pdbx_description
1 polymer ?
#
loop_
_entity_poly.entity_id
_entity_poly.type
_entity_poly.pdbx_seq_one_letter_code
_entity_poly.pdbx_strand_id
1 'polypeptide(L)'
;AEAQGTEPPAVPSASDLELELYAGRVRYTIRQYYTVRAQTCFEQATRNEPNVRGTVVVTTVIGATGEVTDSHVARNSTGSDALGKCLAAQIKAWRLPEPPEAPIELDIPFSR
;
A
#
# COMPACT_ATOMS: atom_id res chain seq x y z
N ALA A 1 6.50 31.99 -23.14
CA ALA A 1 5.10 31.55 -23.05
C ALA A 1 5.06 30.10 -23.48
N GLU A 2 5.25 29.19 -22.53
CA GLU A 2 5.15 27.75 -22.79
C GLU A 2 3.67 27.37 -22.75
N ALA A 3 3.16 26.95 -23.90
CA ALA A 3 1.82 26.39 -24.03
C ALA A 3 1.81 25.03 -23.33
N GLN A 4 1.27 24.99 -22.11
CA GLN A 4 0.87 23.74 -21.47
C GLN A 4 -0.35 23.23 -22.24
N GLY A 5 -0.13 22.22 -23.08
CA GLY A 5 -1.20 21.49 -23.72
C GLY A 5 -2.01 20.78 -22.64
N THR A 6 -3.21 21.28 -22.35
CA THR A 6 -4.20 20.54 -21.58
C THR A 6 -4.65 19.37 -22.44
N GLU A 7 -4.04 18.20 -22.24
CA GLU A 7 -4.57 16.95 -22.76
C GLU A 7 -6.01 16.80 -22.25
N PRO A 8 -7.02 16.63 -23.14
CA PRO A 8 -8.38 16.34 -22.70
C PRO A 8 -8.35 15.07 -21.83
N PRO A 9 -9.27 14.89 -20.86
CA PRO A 9 -9.26 13.70 -20.03
C PRO A 9 -9.33 12.47 -20.93
N ALA A 10 -8.24 11.72 -21.02
CA ALA A 10 -8.22 10.46 -21.72
C ALA A 10 -9.27 9.57 -21.04
N VAL A 11 -10.19 9.02 -21.82
CA VAL A 11 -11.13 8.01 -21.30
C VAL A 11 -10.26 6.86 -20.78
N PRO A 12 -10.41 6.45 -19.50
CA PRO A 12 -9.58 5.38 -18.95
C PRO A 12 -9.75 4.11 -19.79
N SER A 13 -8.65 3.43 -20.07
CA SER A 13 -8.71 2.17 -20.80
C SER A 13 -9.39 1.09 -19.96
N ALA A 14 -9.82 -0.01 -20.59
CA ALA A 14 -10.43 -1.13 -19.86
C ALA A 14 -9.48 -1.70 -18.78
N SER A 15 -8.18 -1.76 -19.09
CA SER A 15 -7.13 -2.19 -18.17
C SER A 15 -6.98 -1.25 -16.98
N ASP A 16 -7.06 0.08 -17.19
CA ASP A 16 -6.97 1.06 -16.10
C ASP A 16 -8.13 0.89 -15.10
N LEU A 17 -9.36 0.71 -15.61
CA LEU A 17 -10.54 0.45 -14.77
C LEU A 17 -10.41 -0.85 -13.97
N GLU A 18 -9.86 -1.90 -14.59
CA GLU A 18 -9.66 -3.18 -13.92
C GLU A 18 -8.65 -3.08 -12.78
N LEU A 19 -7.55 -2.34 -13.00
CA LEU A 19 -6.54 -2.03 -11.98
C LEU A 19 -7.14 -1.22 -10.83
N GLU A 20 -7.97 -0.22 -11.11
CA GLU A 20 -8.66 0.57 -10.09
C GLU A 20 -9.60 -0.28 -9.23
N LEU A 21 -10.40 -1.14 -9.86
CA LEU A 21 -11.30 -2.07 -9.17
C LEU A 21 -10.51 -3.05 -8.30
N TYR A 22 -9.39 -3.56 -8.82
CA TYR A 22 -8.50 -4.43 -8.07
C TYR A 22 -7.90 -3.72 -6.85
N ALA A 23 -7.36 -2.52 -7.02
CA ALA A 23 -6.84 -1.71 -5.93
C ALA A 23 -7.92 -1.41 -4.86
N GLY A 24 -9.17 -1.18 -5.29
CA GLY A 24 -10.33 -1.07 -4.40
C GLY A 24 -10.56 -2.32 -3.56
N ARG A 25 -10.50 -3.50 -4.18
CA ARG A 25 -10.65 -4.81 -3.52
C ARG A 25 -9.52 -5.07 -2.52
N VAL A 26 -8.27 -4.78 -2.89
CA VAL A 26 -7.11 -4.88 -2.01
C VAL A 26 -7.29 -3.98 -0.78
N ARG A 27 -7.66 -2.71 -0.97
CA ARG A 27 -7.94 -1.77 0.13
C ARG A 27 -9.06 -2.28 1.03
N TYR A 28 -10.13 -2.84 0.47
CA TYR A 28 -11.21 -3.45 1.24
C TYR A 28 -10.71 -4.62 2.09
N THR A 29 -9.99 -5.58 1.51
CA THR A 29 -9.43 -6.75 2.21
C THR A 29 -8.52 -6.32 3.35
N ILE A 30 -7.64 -5.33 3.12
CA ILE A 30 -6.75 -4.80 4.17
C ILE A 30 -7.55 -4.22 5.32
N ARG A 31 -8.56 -3.40 5.00
CA ARG A 31 -9.42 -2.80 6.04
C ARG A 31 -10.12 -3.85 6.88
N GLN A 32 -10.68 -4.87 6.23
CA GLN A 32 -11.45 -5.93 6.89
C GLN A 32 -10.60 -6.86 7.75
N TYR A 33 -9.42 -7.27 7.27
CA TYR A 33 -8.69 -8.37 7.91
C TYR A 33 -7.35 -7.98 8.53
N TYR A 34 -6.72 -6.89 8.07
CA TYR A 34 -5.32 -6.62 8.38
C TYR A 34 -5.07 -5.31 9.12
N THR A 35 -6.06 -4.40 9.21
CA THR A 35 -5.94 -3.13 9.94
C THR A 35 -5.40 -3.30 11.36
N VAL A 36 -5.94 -4.26 12.12
CA VAL A 36 -5.51 -4.49 13.51
C VAL A 36 -4.04 -4.88 13.56
N ARG A 37 -3.58 -5.74 12.64
CA ARG A 37 -2.17 -6.15 12.57
C ARG A 37 -1.26 -4.97 12.23
N ALA A 38 -1.63 -4.15 11.26
CA ALA A 38 -0.89 -2.93 10.92
C ALA A 38 -0.85 -1.94 12.10
N GLN A 39 -1.95 -1.79 12.84
CA GLN A 39 -2.03 -0.94 14.03
C GLN A 39 -1.06 -1.38 15.13
N THR A 40 -0.81 -2.68 15.30
CA THR A 40 0.18 -3.14 16.29
C THR A 40 1.58 -2.59 16.04
N CYS A 41 1.97 -2.38 14.77
CA CYS A 41 3.25 -1.75 14.44
C CYS A 41 3.30 -0.29 14.91
N PHE A 42 2.22 0.47 14.72
CA PHE A 42 2.13 1.85 15.23
C PHE A 42 2.16 1.91 16.76
N GLU A 43 1.46 1.00 17.43
CA GLU A 43 1.49 0.91 18.89
C GLU A 43 2.88 0.59 19.43
N GLN A 44 3.60 -0.33 18.80
CA GLN A 44 4.99 -0.64 19.16
C GLN A 44 5.91 0.55 18.95
N ALA A 45 5.79 1.24 17.81
CA ALA A 45 6.57 2.46 17.55
C ALA A 45 6.26 3.56 18.57
N THR A 46 4.99 3.73 18.95
CA THR A 46 4.55 4.78 19.89
C THR A 46 5.15 4.60 21.30
N ARG A 47 5.44 3.35 21.72
CA ARG A 47 6.07 3.09 23.02
C ARG A 47 7.49 3.67 23.13
N ASN A 48 8.20 3.73 22.00
CA ASN A 48 9.55 4.29 21.93
C ASN A 48 9.53 5.77 21.53
N GLU A 49 8.58 6.14 20.67
CA GLU A 49 8.43 7.47 20.10
C GLU A 49 6.98 7.96 20.30
N PRO A 50 6.66 8.66 21.40
CA PRO A 50 5.27 8.94 21.81
C PRO A 50 4.45 9.79 20.83
N ASN A 51 5.07 10.34 19.78
CA ASN A 51 4.44 11.22 18.79
C ASN A 51 4.55 10.70 17.35
N VAL A 52 4.62 9.38 17.13
CA VAL A 52 4.60 8.79 15.78
C VAL A 52 3.28 9.16 15.07
N ARG A 53 3.39 9.99 14.04
CA ARG A 53 2.28 10.48 13.22
C ARG A 53 2.72 10.58 11.76
N GLY A 54 1.76 10.50 10.86
CA GLY A 54 2.00 10.61 9.42
C GLY A 54 1.77 9.28 8.71
N THR A 55 2.43 9.11 7.57
CA THR A 55 2.14 8.04 6.62
C THR A 55 3.38 7.24 6.27
N VAL A 56 3.23 5.93 6.27
CA VAL A 56 4.19 4.99 5.67
C VAL A 56 3.54 4.42 4.41
N VAL A 57 4.22 4.56 3.28
CA VAL A 57 3.83 3.94 2.01
C VAL A 57 4.71 2.71 1.80
N VAL A 58 4.07 1.56 1.67
CA VAL A 58 4.75 0.29 1.40
C VAL A 58 4.41 -0.16 -0.01
N THR A 59 5.43 -0.25 -0.85
CA THR A 59 5.34 -0.86 -2.17
C THR A 59 5.26 -2.37 -1.99
N THR A 60 4.26 -2.97 -2.61
CA THR A 60 3.87 -4.36 -2.41
C THR A 60 3.71 -5.04 -3.75
N VAL A 61 4.46 -6.13 -3.98
CA VAL A 61 4.34 -6.96 -5.19
C VAL A 61 3.46 -8.15 -4.87
N ILE A 62 2.39 -8.33 -5.65
CA ILE A 62 1.38 -9.38 -5.46
C ILE A 62 1.49 -10.37 -6.62
N GLY A 63 1.65 -11.65 -6.27
CA GLY A 63 1.74 -12.76 -7.20
C GLY A 63 0.39 -13.24 -7.70
N ALA A 64 0.41 -14.19 -8.64
CA ALA A 64 -0.77 -14.69 -9.34
C ALA A 64 -1.81 -15.30 -8.42
N THR A 65 -1.41 -15.87 -7.28
CA THR A 65 -2.34 -16.46 -6.32
C THR A 65 -2.71 -15.51 -5.17
N GLY A 66 -2.29 -14.24 -5.24
CA GLY A 66 -2.59 -13.21 -4.24
C GLY A 66 -1.61 -13.19 -3.06
N GLU A 67 -0.55 -13.99 -3.08
CA GLU A 67 0.55 -13.88 -2.14
C GLU A 67 1.35 -12.60 -2.36
N VAL A 68 1.85 -12.02 -1.27
CA VAL A 68 2.81 -10.92 -1.35
C VAL A 68 4.22 -11.47 -1.60
N THR A 69 4.73 -11.31 -2.82
CA THR A 69 6.05 -11.80 -3.25
C THR A 69 7.18 -10.82 -2.96
N ASP A 70 6.90 -9.54 -2.72
CA ASP A 70 7.84 -8.58 -2.14
C ASP A 70 7.11 -7.45 -1.40
N SER A 71 7.76 -6.86 -0.40
CA SER A 71 7.25 -5.67 0.29
C SER A 71 8.39 -4.83 0.86
N HIS A 72 8.41 -3.54 0.51
CA HIS A 72 9.43 -2.61 0.99
C HIS A 72 8.88 -1.19 1.15
N VAL A 73 9.53 -0.39 2.00
CA VAL A 73 9.08 0.97 2.31
C VAL A 73 9.52 1.91 1.19
N ALA A 74 8.56 2.48 0.46
CA ALA A 74 8.85 3.52 -0.54
C ALA A 74 8.91 4.91 0.06
N ARG A 75 8.09 5.19 1.08
CA ARG A 75 8.09 6.47 1.78
C ARG A 75 7.74 6.30 3.25
N ASN A 76 8.44 7.02 4.11
CA ASN A 76 8.13 7.09 5.53
C ASN A 76 8.18 8.54 6.01
N SER A 77 7.03 9.14 6.30
CA SER A 77 6.96 10.50 6.84
C SER A 77 6.93 10.53 8.38
N THR A 78 6.94 9.37 9.03
CA THR A 78 6.86 9.29 10.50
C THR A 78 8.21 9.45 11.18
N GLY A 79 9.31 9.25 10.43
CA GLY A 79 10.67 9.24 10.94
C GLY A 79 11.08 7.93 11.64
N SER A 80 10.14 7.02 11.88
CA SER A 80 10.42 5.75 12.57
C SER A 80 10.71 4.63 11.59
N ASP A 81 11.98 4.29 11.39
CA ASP A 81 12.38 3.14 10.55
C ASP A 81 11.86 1.81 11.08
N ALA A 82 11.76 1.68 12.41
CA ALA A 82 11.22 0.50 13.07
C ALA A 82 9.76 0.26 12.67
N LEU A 83 8.95 1.33 12.59
CA LEU A 83 7.58 1.26 12.11
C LEU A 83 7.52 0.76 10.66
N GLY A 84 8.33 1.36 9.77
CA GLY A 84 8.37 0.99 8.36
C GLY A 84 8.73 -0.49 8.16
N LYS A 85 9.76 -0.97 8.86
CA LYS A 85 10.18 -2.38 8.82
C LYS A 85 9.11 -3.33 9.35
N CYS A 86 8.43 -2.96 10.43
CA CYS A 86 7.33 -3.77 10.98
C CYS A 86 6.17 -3.90 9.98
N LEU A 87 5.76 -2.79 9.36
CA LEU A 87 4.68 -2.78 8.36
C LEU A 87 5.05 -3.64 7.14
N ALA A 88 6.23 -3.44 6.56
CA ALA A 88 6.70 -4.22 5.42
C ALA A 88 6.72 -5.73 5.73
N ALA A 89 7.23 -6.13 6.91
CA ALA A 89 7.27 -7.52 7.35
C ALA A 89 5.88 -8.13 7.58
N GLN A 90 4.94 -7.36 8.13
CA GLN A 90 3.54 -7.79 8.28
C GLN A 90 2.89 -8.02 6.92
N ILE A 91 3.00 -7.04 6.01
CA ILE A 91 2.40 -7.09 4.67
C ILE A 91 2.95 -8.28 3.87
N LYS A 92 4.25 -8.57 4.02
CA LYS A 92 4.90 -9.73 3.38
C LYS A 92 4.20 -11.06 3.68
N ALA A 93 3.57 -11.18 4.85
CA ALA A 93 2.88 -12.37 5.30
C ALA A 93 1.38 -12.40 4.95
N TRP A 94 0.85 -11.38 4.25
CA TRP A 94 -0.56 -11.31 3.91
C TRP A 94 -0.89 -12.05 2.63
N ARG A 95 -2.17 -12.44 2.53
CA ARG A 95 -2.80 -12.89 1.31
C ARG A 95 -3.81 -11.84 0.87
N LEU A 96 -3.59 -11.25 -0.30
CA LEU A 96 -4.46 -10.27 -0.93
C LEU A 96 -5.30 -10.98 -2.01
N PRO A 97 -6.36 -10.33 -2.53
CA PRO A 97 -7.10 -10.89 -3.64
C PRO A 97 -6.19 -11.19 -4.83
N GLU A 98 -6.52 -12.24 -5.58
CA GLU A 98 -5.81 -12.57 -6.82
C GLU A 98 -5.98 -11.41 -7.82
N PRO A 99 -4.88 -10.91 -8.40
CA PRO A 99 -4.96 -9.84 -9.37
C PRO A 99 -5.44 -10.36 -10.72
N PRO A 100 -6.03 -9.48 -11.55
CA PRO A 100 -6.42 -9.84 -12.92
C PRO A 100 -5.19 -10.18 -13.79
N GLU A 101 -4.08 -9.49 -13.54
CA GLU A 101 -2.78 -9.73 -14.16
C GLU A 101 -1.71 -9.77 -13.07
N ALA A 102 -0.72 -10.67 -13.20
CA ALA A 102 0.33 -10.84 -12.21
C ALA A 102 1.72 -10.90 -12.88
N PRO A 103 2.78 -10.44 -12.18
CA PRO A 103 2.73 -9.76 -10.88
C PRO A 103 2.20 -8.33 -11.02
N ILE A 104 1.58 -7.82 -9.96
CA ILE A 104 1.19 -6.41 -9.87
C ILE A 104 1.89 -5.75 -8.69
N GLU A 105 2.34 -4.52 -8.88
CA GLU A 105 2.93 -3.68 -7.84
C GLU A 105 1.92 -2.61 -7.41
N LEU A 106 1.70 -2.48 -6.11
CA LEU A 106 0.82 -1.47 -5.53
C LEU A 106 1.47 -0.76 -4.35
N ASP A 107 1.27 0.56 -4.29
CA ASP A 107 1.60 1.37 -3.12
C ASP A 107 0.43 1.39 -2.13
N ILE A 108 0.70 0.91 -0.92
CA ILE A 108 -0.30 0.81 0.13
C ILE A 108 0.07 1.79 1.25
N PRO A 109 -0.69 2.88 1.42
CA PRO A 109 -0.44 3.84 2.49
C PRO A 109 -1.08 3.37 3.81
N PHE A 110 -0.31 3.47 4.88
CA PHE A 110 -0.76 3.30 6.26
C PHE A 110 -0.51 4.59 7.02
N SER A 111 -1.57 5.15 7.59
CA SER A 111 -1.51 6.42 8.31
C SER A 111 -2.09 6.29 9.71
N ARG A 112 -1.55 7.09 10.63
CA ARG A 112 -2.08 7.32 11.98
C ARG A 112 -2.14 8.82 12.27
#